data_AF-A0A6L5X2K0-F1
#
_entry.id   AF-A0A6L5X2K0-F1
#
_cell.length_a   1.000
_cell.length_b   1.000
_cell.length_c   1.000
_cell.angle_alpha   90.00
_cell.angle_beta   90.00
_cell.angle_gamma   90.00
#
_symmetry.space_group_name_H-M   'P 1'
#
loop_
_entity.id
_entity.type
_entity.pdbx_description
1 polymer ?
#
loop_
_entity_poly.entity_id
_entity_poly.type
_entity_poly.pdbx_seq_one_letter_code
_entity_poly.pdbx_strand_id
1 'polypeptide(L)'
;MRGRWRRVRKRYRFVSSDGRPQRGWLKEGNRTYYLDKGGFRVTGLVRLGRKYYFFRKNGVQRFGYIKIGKKTYFFDPADHGARSSTVIVVRGVPNTAPMSEPPEDLVTARNTALNLQFDESGAFYDNRGYQIQKATLRSFLTTALLPVGKTMYIWGGGWESGAEKKSHKGSIEATTIGVSPRWEQFFRKSPRSYNYKNFRYLSHLGLDCSGYVGWVLYNTFNSVSGHGDYVMLAQNMARTFAGWGWGNYSPAGSYSDFRPGDIMSLRGGHVYIVLGQCSDGSVVLVHSSPKGVMITGTVTRRGKKNSQAVKLAARYMKKYFPRWYRKFPDSSRGTSYLTDYSRMRWTLNGNRSVLSDPDGLEGMNASQVLSLLLGPA
;
A
#
# COMPACT_ATOMS: atom_id res chain seq x y z
N MET A 1 30.38 -9.02 4.52
CA MET A 1 31.51 -9.74 3.90
C MET A 1 31.76 -9.13 2.53
N ARG A 2 32.98 -8.69 2.23
CA ARG A 2 33.38 -8.24 0.88
C ARG A 2 33.79 -9.48 0.07
N GLY A 3 33.18 -9.66 -1.09
CA GLY A 3 33.45 -10.77 -2.00
C GLY A 3 32.99 -10.40 -3.40
N ARG A 4 33.27 -11.26 -4.39
CA ARG A 4 32.92 -11.00 -5.79
C ARG A 4 32.38 -12.23 -6.49
N TRP A 5 31.49 -12.00 -7.44
CA TRP A 5 31.03 -13.03 -8.37
C TRP A 5 32.13 -13.36 -9.37
N ARG A 6 32.43 -14.65 -9.54
CA ARG A 6 33.34 -15.18 -10.55
C ARG A 6 32.60 -16.15 -11.45
N ARG A 7 32.71 -15.94 -12.76
CA ARG A 7 32.21 -16.88 -13.77
C ARG A 7 33.25 -17.95 -14.04
N VAL A 8 32.83 -19.22 -13.98
CA VAL A 8 33.67 -20.39 -14.29
C VAL A 8 32.83 -21.38 -15.10
N ARG A 9 33.28 -21.71 -16.32
CA ARG A 9 32.62 -22.67 -17.23
C ARG A 9 31.10 -22.44 -17.30
N LYS A 10 30.69 -21.20 -17.60
CA LYS A 10 29.28 -20.72 -17.69
C LYS A 10 28.47 -20.76 -16.38
N ARG A 11 29.03 -21.21 -15.26
CA ARG A 11 28.42 -21.13 -13.92
C ARG A 11 29.01 -19.96 -13.13
N TYR A 12 28.30 -19.51 -12.11
CA TYR A 12 28.73 -18.39 -11.25
C TYR A 12 29.00 -18.90 -9.84
N ARG A 13 30.07 -18.42 -9.20
CA ARG A 13 30.39 -18.66 -7.78
C ARG A 13 30.70 -17.34 -7.09
N PHE A 14 30.38 -17.22 -5.81
CA PHE A 14 30.77 -16.06 -5.02
C PHE A 14 32.04 -16.40 -4.25
N VAL A 15 33.05 -15.53 -4.37
CA VAL A 15 34.37 -15.75 -3.80
C VAL A 15 34.64 -14.66 -2.77
N SER A 16 34.98 -15.06 -1.55
CA SER A 16 35.39 -14.15 -0.48
C SER A 16 36.70 -13.43 -0.85
N SER A 17 37.04 -12.37 -0.12
CA SER A 17 38.28 -11.60 -0.35
C SER A 17 39.56 -12.44 -0.29
N ASP A 18 39.57 -13.52 0.48
CA ASP A 18 40.64 -14.51 0.62
C ASP A 18 40.70 -15.55 -0.52
N GLY A 19 39.87 -15.41 -1.55
CA GLY A 19 39.85 -16.31 -2.70
C GLY A 19 39.06 -17.60 -2.50
N ARG A 20 38.45 -17.83 -1.32
CA ARG A 20 37.68 -19.04 -1.03
C ARG A 20 36.24 -18.95 -1.56
N PRO A 21 35.70 -20.01 -2.21
CA PRO A 21 34.32 -20.01 -2.66
C PRO A 21 33.36 -20.14 -1.48
N GLN A 22 32.32 -19.30 -1.44
CA GLN A 22 31.24 -19.44 -0.47
C GLN A 22 30.29 -20.59 -0.84
N ARG A 23 29.62 -21.15 0.17
CA ARG A 23 28.65 -22.25 0.05
C ARG A 23 27.42 -21.93 0.90
N GLY A 24 26.27 -22.49 0.55
CA GLY A 24 25.02 -22.28 1.27
C GLY A 24 24.39 -20.91 0.98
N TRP A 25 23.66 -20.37 1.96
CA TRP A 25 22.94 -19.11 1.82
C TRP A 25 23.88 -17.91 1.71
N LEU A 26 23.74 -17.14 0.65
CA LEU A 26 24.44 -15.87 0.46
C LEU A 26 23.43 -14.73 0.38
N LYS A 27 23.65 -13.68 1.16
CA LYS A 27 22.89 -12.43 1.10
C LYS A 27 23.80 -11.30 0.65
N GLU A 28 23.45 -10.66 -0.47
CA GLU A 28 24.15 -9.52 -1.05
C GLU A 28 23.15 -8.38 -1.23
N GLY A 29 23.18 -7.39 -0.33
CA GLY A 29 22.15 -6.36 -0.23
C GLY A 29 20.75 -6.96 -0.01
N ASN A 30 19.82 -6.65 -0.90
CA ASN A 30 18.44 -7.16 -0.90
C ASN A 30 18.26 -8.47 -1.69
N ARG A 31 19.35 -9.06 -2.20
CA ARG A 31 19.31 -10.28 -3.00
C ARG A 31 19.78 -11.46 -2.17
N THR A 32 18.96 -12.51 -2.13
CA THR A 32 19.31 -13.79 -1.51
C THR A 32 19.62 -14.81 -2.60
N TYR A 33 20.71 -15.54 -2.43
CA TYR A 33 21.17 -16.61 -3.31
C TYR A 33 21.41 -17.87 -2.49
N TYR A 34 21.49 -19.01 -3.18
CA TYR A 34 22.01 -20.24 -2.60
C TYR A 34 23.16 -20.76 -3.47
N LEU A 35 24.27 -21.10 -2.84
CA LEU A 35 25.45 -21.67 -3.45
C LEU A 35 25.49 -23.16 -3.08
N ASP A 36 25.61 -24.04 -4.08
CA ASP A 36 25.67 -25.47 -3.87
C ASP A 36 26.94 -25.91 -3.11
N LYS A 37 27.10 -27.22 -2.87
CA LYS A 37 28.29 -27.76 -2.19
C LYS A 37 29.60 -27.44 -2.91
N GLY A 38 29.57 -27.21 -4.22
CA GLY A 38 30.72 -26.77 -5.03
C GLY A 38 30.91 -25.25 -5.04
N GLY A 39 30.05 -24.49 -4.36
CA GLY A 39 30.05 -23.03 -4.30
C GLY A 39 29.43 -22.35 -5.51
N PHE A 40 28.70 -23.09 -6.36
CA PHE A 40 28.07 -22.54 -7.54
C PHE A 40 26.63 -22.09 -7.26
N ARG A 41 26.25 -20.95 -7.85
CA ARG A 41 24.93 -20.34 -7.78
C ARG A 41 23.85 -21.29 -8.31
N VAL A 42 22.86 -21.55 -7.46
CA VAL A 42 21.67 -22.32 -7.81
C VAL A 42 20.64 -21.43 -8.52
N THR A 43 19.95 -22.02 -9.49
CA THR A 43 18.86 -21.40 -10.27
C THR A 43 17.72 -22.41 -10.42
N GLY A 44 16.49 -21.94 -10.63
CA GLY A 44 15.31 -22.77 -10.81
C GLY A 44 14.68 -23.24 -9.49
N LEU A 45 13.80 -24.24 -9.58
CA LEU A 45 13.18 -24.89 -8.43
C LEU A 45 14.18 -25.85 -7.78
N VAL A 46 14.43 -25.69 -6.49
CA VAL A 46 15.33 -26.56 -5.73
C VAL A 46 14.71 -26.93 -4.39
N ARG A 47 14.93 -28.17 -3.96
CA ARG A 47 14.57 -28.64 -2.62
C ARG A 47 15.79 -28.55 -1.71
N LEU A 48 15.68 -27.78 -0.63
CA LEU A 48 16.71 -27.66 0.40
C LEU A 48 16.12 -28.15 1.72
N GLY A 49 16.54 -29.34 2.16
CA GLY A 49 15.92 -30.04 3.29
C GLY A 49 14.45 -30.39 3.03
N ARG A 50 13.55 -29.93 3.91
CA ARG A 50 12.08 -30.15 3.82
C ARG A 50 11.33 -29.05 3.06
N LYS A 51 12.03 -28.03 2.55
CA LYS A 51 11.44 -26.86 1.89
C LYS A 51 11.85 -26.77 0.42
N TYR A 52 10.95 -26.22 -0.39
CA TYR A 52 11.23 -25.86 -1.78
C TYR A 52 11.50 -24.37 -1.92
N TYR A 53 12.38 -24.04 -2.85
CA TYR A 53 12.82 -22.69 -3.15
C TYR A 53 12.86 -22.48 -4.65
N PHE A 54 12.58 -21.25 -5.10
CA PHE A 54 12.77 -20.89 -6.50
C PHE A 54 13.77 -19.76 -6.61
N PHE A 55 14.75 -19.95 -7.48
CA PHE A 55 15.77 -18.96 -7.82
C PHE A 55 15.61 -18.58 -9.29
N ARG A 56 15.65 -17.28 -9.61
CA ARG A 56 15.61 -16.82 -11.02
C ARG A 56 16.84 -17.31 -11.79
N LYS A 57 16.86 -17.10 -13.11
CA LYS A 57 18.05 -17.36 -13.96
C LYS A 57 19.31 -16.62 -13.47
N ASN A 58 19.16 -15.45 -12.87
CA ASN A 58 20.25 -14.69 -12.24
C ASN A 58 20.58 -15.15 -10.80
N GLY A 59 19.92 -16.20 -10.30
CA GLY A 59 20.15 -16.82 -8.99
C GLY A 59 19.51 -16.12 -7.81
N VAL A 60 18.77 -15.03 -8.03
CA VAL A 60 18.07 -14.33 -6.95
C VAL A 60 16.82 -15.13 -6.55
N GLN A 61 16.66 -15.39 -5.25
CA GLN A 61 15.49 -16.04 -4.68
C GLN A 61 14.22 -15.25 -5.03
N ARG A 62 13.14 -15.98 -5.34
CA ARG A 62 11.82 -15.43 -5.63
C ARG A 62 10.78 -16.00 -4.67
N PHE A 63 9.82 -15.14 -4.36
CA PHE A 63 8.65 -15.42 -3.54
C PHE A 63 7.37 -15.15 -4.34
N GLY A 64 6.21 -15.52 -3.77
CA GLY A 64 4.91 -15.39 -4.41
C GLY A 64 4.56 -16.57 -5.32
N TYR A 65 3.56 -16.39 -6.16
CA TYR A 65 3.12 -17.39 -7.13
C TYR A 65 4.08 -17.49 -8.32
N ILE A 66 4.57 -18.69 -8.60
CA ILE A 66 5.53 -18.98 -9.65
C ILE A 66 5.02 -20.15 -10.48
N LYS A 67 4.77 -19.90 -11.76
CA LYS A 67 4.38 -20.93 -12.72
C LYS A 67 5.62 -21.66 -13.24
N ILE A 68 5.64 -22.98 -13.08
CA ILE A 68 6.73 -23.86 -13.53
C ILE A 68 6.07 -24.99 -14.32
N GLY A 69 6.24 -24.95 -15.65
CA GLY A 69 5.46 -25.78 -16.57
C GLY A 69 3.96 -25.49 -16.45
N LYS A 70 3.15 -26.53 -16.21
CA LYS A 70 1.69 -26.43 -16.03
C LYS A 70 1.26 -26.17 -14.58
N LYS A 71 2.19 -26.15 -13.63
CA LYS A 71 1.91 -26.03 -12.18
C LYS A 71 2.27 -24.64 -11.67
N THR A 72 1.50 -24.12 -10.73
CA THR A 72 1.81 -22.87 -10.02
C THR A 72 2.17 -23.20 -8.57
N TYR A 73 3.29 -22.67 -8.11
CA TYR A 73 3.82 -22.86 -6.76
C TYR A 73 3.76 -21.53 -6.01
N PHE A 74 3.37 -21.55 -4.74
CA PHE A 74 3.43 -20.35 -3.90
C PHE A 74 4.62 -20.45 -2.93
N PHE A 75 5.55 -19.51 -3.03
CA PHE A 75 6.71 -19.40 -2.14
C PHE A 75 6.47 -18.27 -1.15
N ASP A 76 6.05 -18.61 0.06
CA ASP A 76 5.74 -17.62 1.09
C ASP A 76 7.04 -16.92 1.56
N PRO A 77 7.12 -15.57 1.46
CA PRO A 77 8.26 -14.82 1.97
C PRO A 77 8.39 -14.88 3.50
N ALA A 78 7.31 -15.17 4.24
CA ALA A 78 7.34 -15.37 5.69
C ALA A 78 7.92 -16.74 6.08
N ASP A 79 7.69 -17.78 5.27
CA ASP A 79 8.19 -19.14 5.56
C ASP A 79 9.59 -19.39 4.98
N HIS A 80 10.15 -18.44 4.23
CA HIS A 80 11.41 -18.59 3.51
C HIS A 80 11.43 -19.90 2.70
N GLY A 81 10.40 -20.17 1.88
CA GLY A 81 10.28 -21.38 1.06
C GLY A 81 8.91 -22.06 1.20
N ALA A 82 8.56 -22.93 0.26
CA ALA A 82 7.29 -23.66 0.26
C ALA A 82 7.42 -24.98 1.06
N ARG A 83 6.44 -25.30 1.93
CA ARG A 83 6.36 -26.62 2.60
C ARG A 83 6.05 -27.72 1.58
N SER A 84 6.65 -28.89 1.79
CA SER A 84 6.51 -30.08 0.95
C SER A 84 5.08 -30.65 0.99
N SER A 85 4.17 -30.06 0.19
CA SER A 85 2.96 -30.67 -0.42
C SER A 85 1.89 -29.64 -0.81
N THR A 86 2.01 -28.35 -0.47
CA THR A 86 0.97 -27.36 -0.81
C THR A 86 1.10 -26.86 -2.25
N VAL A 87 0.82 -27.74 -3.22
CA VAL A 87 0.43 -27.34 -4.57
C VAL A 87 -0.96 -26.73 -4.46
N ILE A 88 -1.05 -25.41 -4.26
CA ILE A 88 -2.32 -24.71 -4.49
C ILE A 88 -2.50 -24.66 -6.01
N VAL A 89 -3.22 -25.65 -6.55
CA VAL A 89 -3.80 -25.55 -7.89
C VAL A 89 -4.84 -24.45 -7.83
N VAL A 90 -4.43 -23.20 -8.05
CA VAL A 90 -5.39 -22.13 -8.32
C VAL A 90 -5.85 -22.33 -9.76
N ARG A 91 -6.93 -23.10 -9.96
CA ARG A 91 -7.73 -23.00 -11.19
C ARG A 91 -8.24 -21.56 -11.25
N GLY A 92 -7.70 -20.75 -12.16
CA GLY A 92 -8.25 -19.44 -12.48
C GLY A 92 -7.37 -18.21 -12.25
N VAL A 93 -6.05 -18.32 -12.03
CA VAL A 93 -5.18 -17.14 -12.21
C VAL A 93 -4.97 -16.93 -13.71
N PRO A 94 -5.44 -15.83 -14.32
CA PRO A 94 -5.11 -15.55 -15.70
C PRO A 94 -3.59 -15.43 -15.82
N ASN A 95 -3.07 -16.04 -16.88
CA ASN A 95 -1.69 -15.93 -17.33
C ASN A 95 -1.35 -14.45 -17.54
N THR A 96 -0.85 -13.73 -16.53
CA THR A 96 -0.37 -12.37 -16.73
C THR A 96 1.05 -12.47 -17.27
N ALA A 97 1.15 -12.50 -18.59
CA ALA A 97 2.32 -11.96 -19.28
C ALA A 97 2.62 -10.54 -18.73
N PRO A 98 3.87 -10.03 -18.82
CA PRO A 98 4.10 -8.61 -18.66
C PRO A 98 3.30 -7.87 -19.74
N MET A 99 2.11 -7.37 -19.39
CA MET A 99 1.37 -6.46 -20.25
C MET A 99 2.03 -5.09 -20.18
N SER A 100 2.20 -4.53 -21.37
CA SER A 100 2.74 -3.21 -21.67
C SER A 100 2.10 -2.11 -20.82
N GLU A 101 2.83 -1.01 -20.70
CA GLU A 101 2.39 0.21 -20.04
C GLU A 101 0.99 0.62 -20.53
N PRO A 102 0.16 1.20 -19.64
CA PRO A 102 -1.13 1.71 -20.04
C PRO A 102 -0.95 2.79 -21.13
N PRO A 103 -1.92 2.92 -22.05
CA PRO A 103 -1.81 3.88 -23.15
C PRO A 103 -1.69 5.31 -22.61
N GLU A 104 -0.86 6.12 -23.29
CA GLU A 104 -0.43 7.46 -22.87
C GLU A 104 -1.59 8.44 -22.62
N ASP A 105 -2.72 8.26 -23.31
CA ASP A 105 -3.92 9.09 -23.20
C ASP A 105 -4.61 8.99 -21.82
N LEU A 106 -4.68 7.79 -21.24
CA LEU A 106 -5.24 7.56 -19.90
C LEU A 106 -4.28 7.99 -18.77
N VAL A 107 -2.97 7.97 -19.04
CA VAL A 107 -1.95 8.47 -18.11
C VAL A 107 -1.96 10.01 -18.11
N THR A 108 -2.06 10.63 -19.28
CA THR A 108 -2.09 12.09 -19.45
C THR A 108 -3.30 12.71 -18.75
N ALA A 109 -4.52 12.18 -18.94
CA ALA A 109 -5.72 12.71 -18.27
C ALA A 109 -5.67 12.59 -16.73
N ARG A 110 -5.01 11.56 -16.18
CA ARG A 110 -4.79 11.38 -14.73
C ARG A 110 -3.70 12.29 -14.20
N ASN A 111 -2.64 12.52 -14.99
CA ASN A 111 -1.58 13.46 -14.66
C ASN A 111 -2.11 14.91 -14.66
N THR A 112 -2.98 15.30 -15.59
CA THR A 112 -3.60 16.62 -15.58
C THR A 112 -4.48 16.85 -14.35
N ALA A 113 -5.29 15.87 -13.96
CA ALA A 113 -6.14 15.96 -12.75
C ALA A 113 -5.33 15.98 -11.45
N LEU A 114 -4.15 15.35 -11.42
CA LEU A 114 -3.21 15.42 -10.29
C LEU A 114 -2.39 16.73 -10.32
N ASN A 115 -2.12 17.32 -11.48
CA ASN A 115 -1.42 18.60 -11.59
C ASN A 115 -2.25 19.80 -11.12
N LEU A 116 -3.58 19.75 -11.23
CA LEU A 116 -4.49 20.81 -10.76
C LEU A 116 -4.67 20.85 -9.22
N GLN A 117 -3.95 20.01 -8.48
CA GLN A 117 -4.17 19.78 -7.04
C GLN A 117 -3.15 20.50 -6.12
N PHE A 118 -2.13 21.15 -6.69
CA PHE A 118 -1.05 21.80 -5.94
C PHE A 118 -1.34 23.30 -5.72
N ASP A 119 -0.84 23.87 -4.61
CA ASP A 119 -1.23 25.23 -4.18
C ASP A 119 -0.32 26.36 -4.70
N GLU A 120 0.98 26.11 -4.91
CA GLU A 120 1.97 27.02 -5.51
C GLU A 120 3.37 26.35 -5.50
N SER A 121 4.33 26.87 -6.29
CA SER A 121 5.70 26.35 -6.32
C SER A 121 6.54 26.85 -5.14
N GLY A 122 7.18 25.93 -4.42
CA GLY A 122 8.23 26.20 -3.44
C GLY A 122 9.19 25.02 -3.35
N ALA A 123 10.41 25.22 -2.85
CA ALA A 123 11.38 24.14 -2.68
C ALA A 123 11.06 23.35 -1.39
N PHE A 124 9.98 22.56 -1.43
CA PHE A 124 9.67 21.60 -0.37
C PHE A 124 10.49 20.34 -0.59
N TYR A 125 10.92 19.71 0.49
CA TYR A 125 11.69 18.48 0.44
C TYR A 125 11.09 17.44 1.39
N ASP A 126 11.10 16.19 0.96
CA ASP A 126 10.82 15.07 1.86
C ASP A 126 11.96 14.88 2.88
N ASN A 127 11.78 13.95 3.81
CA ASN A 127 12.77 13.69 4.86
C ASN A 127 14.10 13.08 4.35
N ARG A 128 14.21 12.79 3.04
CA ARG A 128 15.40 12.26 2.37
C ARG A 128 16.06 13.32 1.48
N GLY A 129 15.48 14.53 1.39
CA GLY A 129 15.98 15.63 0.57
C GLY A 129 15.48 15.60 -0.88
N TYR A 130 14.47 14.79 -1.23
CA TYR A 130 13.85 14.85 -2.57
C TYR A 130 12.88 16.00 -2.64
N GLN A 131 12.93 16.76 -3.74
CA GLN A 131 12.00 17.85 -3.97
C GLN A 131 10.57 17.31 -4.15
N ILE A 132 9.64 17.89 -3.41
CA ILE A 132 8.21 17.60 -3.47
C ILE A 132 7.42 18.89 -3.72
N GLN A 133 6.15 18.77 -4.08
CA GLN A 133 5.23 19.89 -4.24
C GLN A 133 4.39 20.11 -3.00
N LYS A 134 4.08 21.37 -2.69
CA LYS A 134 3.10 21.72 -1.68
C LYS A 134 1.69 21.44 -2.19
N ALA A 135 0.89 20.78 -1.36
CA ALA A 135 -0.43 20.32 -1.73
C ALA A 135 -1.50 20.92 -0.80
N THR A 136 -2.77 20.78 -1.16
CA THR A 136 -3.90 21.21 -0.32
C THR A 136 -4.50 20.04 0.45
N LEU A 137 -5.16 20.26 1.57
CA LEU A 137 -5.93 19.22 2.27
C LEU A 137 -7.00 18.62 1.36
N ARG A 138 -7.62 19.44 0.50
CA ARG A 138 -8.53 18.99 -0.56
C ARG A 138 -7.87 18.01 -1.52
N SER A 139 -6.66 18.30 -2.00
CA SER A 139 -5.94 17.37 -2.89
C SER A 139 -5.58 16.05 -2.22
N PHE A 140 -5.11 16.09 -0.97
CA PHE A 140 -4.80 14.88 -0.20
C PHE A 140 -6.03 13.98 -0.08
N LEU A 141 -7.17 14.55 0.29
CA LEU A 141 -8.42 13.80 0.45
C LEU A 141 -9.03 13.36 -0.89
N THR A 142 -8.90 14.17 -1.95
CA THR A 142 -9.30 13.79 -3.31
C THR A 142 -8.46 12.60 -3.79
N THR A 143 -7.14 12.67 -3.61
CA THR A 143 -6.20 11.61 -3.94
C THR A 143 -6.52 10.32 -3.16
N ALA A 144 -6.82 10.43 -1.87
CA ALA A 144 -7.24 9.30 -1.04
C ALA A 144 -8.48 8.56 -1.59
N LEU A 145 -9.38 9.28 -2.27
CA LEU A 145 -10.59 8.71 -2.86
C LEU A 145 -10.37 8.05 -4.23
N LEU A 146 -9.29 8.36 -4.95
CA LEU A 146 -9.05 7.85 -6.31
C LEU A 146 -9.07 6.29 -6.42
N PRO A 147 -8.49 5.52 -5.48
CA PRO A 147 -8.50 4.05 -5.55
C PRO A 147 -9.78 3.40 -5.02
N VAL A 148 -10.70 4.19 -4.43
CA VAL A 148 -11.96 3.68 -3.86
C VAL A 148 -12.77 2.97 -4.94
N GLY A 149 -13.26 1.77 -4.61
CA GLY A 149 -14.08 0.99 -5.52
C GLY A 149 -13.32 0.39 -6.71
N LYS A 150 -12.00 0.56 -6.79
CA LYS A 150 -11.14 0.08 -7.88
C LYS A 150 -10.04 -0.86 -7.37
N THR A 151 -9.61 -0.74 -6.12
CA THR A 151 -8.42 -1.43 -5.62
C THR A 151 -8.75 -2.47 -4.56
N MET A 152 -8.34 -3.72 -4.79
CA MET A 152 -8.51 -4.81 -3.84
C MET A 152 -7.46 -4.78 -2.72
N TYR A 153 -7.82 -5.28 -1.54
CA TYR A 153 -6.86 -5.42 -0.44
C TYR A 153 -5.97 -6.63 -0.70
N ILE A 154 -4.67 -6.39 -0.78
CA ILE A 154 -3.64 -7.41 -0.91
C ILE A 154 -2.68 -7.23 0.25
N TRP A 155 -2.52 -8.24 1.11
CA TRP A 155 -1.51 -8.18 2.16
C TRP A 155 -0.11 -8.02 1.55
N GLY A 156 0.68 -7.01 1.92
CA GLY A 156 1.94 -6.68 1.24
C GLY A 156 1.74 -5.92 -0.08
N GLY A 157 0.51 -5.56 -0.41
CA GLY A 157 0.17 -4.70 -1.54
C GLY A 157 0.78 -3.31 -1.38
N GLY A 158 1.40 -2.78 -2.42
CA GLY A 158 2.12 -1.52 -2.35
C GLY A 158 3.56 -1.62 -1.82
N TRP A 159 4.03 -2.79 -1.37
CA TRP A 159 5.42 -3.02 -0.97
C TRP A 159 6.25 -3.62 -2.10
N GLU A 160 7.53 -3.27 -2.18
CA GLU A 160 8.48 -4.02 -3.01
C GLU A 160 8.53 -5.47 -2.51
N SER A 161 8.55 -6.44 -3.42
CA SER A 161 8.51 -7.86 -3.06
C SER A 161 9.67 -8.22 -2.12
N GLY A 162 9.35 -8.68 -0.91
CA GLY A 162 10.34 -9.06 0.11
C GLY A 162 10.87 -7.89 0.97
N ALA A 163 10.37 -6.68 0.76
CA ALA A 163 10.71 -5.49 1.56
C ALA A 163 9.87 -5.33 2.83
N GLU A 164 8.79 -6.12 2.98
CA GLU A 164 7.72 -5.91 4.00
C GLU A 164 8.23 -5.98 5.44
N LYS A 165 9.45 -6.47 5.66
CA LYS A 165 10.07 -6.60 7.00
C LYS A 165 11.47 -5.99 7.11
N LYS A 166 12.08 -5.48 6.03
CA LYS A 166 13.55 -5.20 6.04
C LYS A 166 13.99 -3.88 5.41
N SER A 167 13.22 -3.24 4.54
CA SER A 167 13.74 -2.08 3.78
C SER A 167 12.79 -0.91 3.58
N HIS A 168 11.60 -0.89 4.18
CA HIS A 168 10.64 0.25 4.09
C HIS A 168 10.56 0.83 2.67
N LYS A 169 10.31 -0.04 1.69
CA LYS A 169 10.36 0.34 0.28
C LYS A 169 9.06 -0.02 -0.42
N GLY A 170 8.44 1.02 -0.99
CA GLY A 170 7.27 0.90 -1.85
C GLY A 170 7.54 0.10 -3.12
N SER A 171 6.49 -0.56 -3.61
CA SER A 171 6.44 -1.14 -4.96
C SER A 171 6.47 -0.04 -6.01
N ILE A 172 6.77 -0.41 -7.26
CA ILE A 172 6.67 0.52 -8.39
C ILE A 172 5.28 1.16 -8.48
N GLU A 173 4.20 0.40 -8.27
CA GLU A 173 2.84 0.97 -8.29
C GLU A 173 2.56 1.92 -7.13
N ALA A 174 3.23 1.77 -5.97
CA ALA A 174 3.08 2.68 -4.83
C ALA A 174 3.81 4.02 -5.06
N THR A 175 4.78 4.04 -5.97
CA THR A 175 5.60 5.21 -6.35
C THR A 175 5.33 5.64 -7.79
N THR A 176 4.15 5.29 -8.32
CA THR A 176 3.70 5.70 -9.66
C THR A 176 2.55 6.67 -9.51
N ILE A 177 2.61 7.74 -10.31
CA ILE A 177 1.55 8.74 -10.39
C ILE A 177 0.31 8.11 -11.04
N GLY A 178 -0.84 8.28 -10.40
CA GLY A 178 -2.11 7.74 -10.82
C GLY A 178 -2.42 6.33 -10.30
N VAL A 179 -3.71 5.99 -10.34
CA VAL A 179 -4.22 4.68 -9.90
C VAL A 179 -3.81 3.61 -10.89
N SER A 180 -3.11 2.55 -10.47
CA SER A 180 -2.71 1.50 -11.41
C SER A 180 -3.93 0.85 -12.10
N PRO A 181 -3.99 0.80 -13.45
CA PRO A 181 -5.07 0.12 -14.17
C PRO A 181 -5.19 -1.37 -13.81
N ARG A 182 -4.10 -1.99 -13.33
CA ARG A 182 -4.08 -3.39 -12.90
C ARG A 182 -4.99 -3.63 -11.69
N TRP A 183 -5.10 -2.65 -10.78
CA TRP A 183 -5.95 -2.77 -9.60
C TRP A 183 -7.42 -2.90 -9.99
N GLU A 184 -7.90 -2.02 -10.88
CA GLU A 184 -9.28 -2.06 -11.36
C GLU A 184 -9.56 -3.33 -12.18
N GLN A 185 -8.63 -3.74 -13.05
CA GLN A 185 -8.75 -4.99 -13.78
C GLN A 185 -8.86 -6.20 -12.84
N PHE A 186 -8.08 -6.22 -11.75
CA PHE A 186 -8.12 -7.28 -10.76
C PHE A 186 -9.43 -7.26 -9.95
N PHE A 187 -9.90 -6.08 -9.53
CA PHE A 187 -11.21 -5.92 -8.88
C PHE A 187 -12.35 -6.42 -9.77
N ARG A 188 -12.35 -6.07 -11.07
CA ARG A 188 -13.39 -6.52 -12.02
C ARG A 188 -13.50 -8.04 -12.06
N LYS A 189 -12.36 -8.74 -12.06
CA LYS A 189 -12.26 -10.21 -12.06
C LYS A 189 -12.51 -10.85 -10.68
N SER A 190 -12.42 -10.08 -9.60
CA SER A 190 -12.57 -10.61 -8.24
C SER A 190 -14.04 -10.94 -7.91
N PRO A 191 -14.36 -12.14 -7.41
CA PRO A 191 -15.73 -12.52 -7.08
C PRO A 191 -16.19 -11.92 -5.74
N ARG A 192 -17.49 -12.01 -5.44
CA ARG A 192 -18.05 -11.61 -4.12
C ARG A 192 -17.42 -12.40 -2.96
N SER A 193 -17.03 -13.65 -3.23
CA SER A 193 -16.34 -14.55 -2.30
C SER A 193 -14.86 -14.23 -2.08
N TYR A 194 -14.35 -13.11 -2.62
CA TYR A 194 -12.94 -12.71 -2.50
C TYR A 194 -12.40 -12.85 -1.06
N ASN A 195 -11.26 -13.53 -0.93
CA ASN A 195 -10.53 -13.70 0.31
C ASN A 195 -9.07 -13.33 0.09
N TYR A 196 -8.61 -12.26 0.73
CA TYR A 196 -7.25 -11.74 0.58
C TYR A 196 -6.16 -12.76 0.94
N LYS A 197 -6.47 -13.75 1.80
CA LYS A 197 -5.52 -14.80 2.19
C LYS A 197 -5.03 -15.60 0.99
N ASN A 198 -5.83 -15.70 -0.07
CA ASN A 198 -5.47 -16.39 -1.31
C ASN A 198 -4.57 -15.54 -2.23
N PHE A 199 -4.42 -14.25 -1.95
CA PHE A 199 -3.76 -13.30 -2.85
C PHE A 199 -2.64 -12.50 -2.17
N ARG A 200 -2.17 -12.93 -0.99
CA ARG A 200 -1.10 -12.26 -0.25
C ARG A 200 0.16 -12.10 -1.10
N TYR A 201 0.81 -10.96 -0.96
CA TYR A 201 2.07 -10.57 -1.61
C TYR A 201 2.02 -10.46 -3.14
N LEU A 202 0.83 -10.44 -3.73
CA LEU A 202 0.64 -10.04 -5.13
C LEU A 202 0.68 -8.51 -5.23
N SER A 203 1.83 -7.93 -4.91
CA SER A 203 1.96 -6.49 -4.61
C SER A 203 1.53 -5.55 -5.74
N HIS A 204 1.55 -6.04 -6.97
CA HIS A 204 1.12 -5.33 -8.17
C HIS A 204 -0.41 -5.31 -8.42
N LEU A 205 -1.19 -6.10 -7.67
CA LEU A 205 -2.64 -6.29 -7.91
C LEU A 205 -3.54 -5.53 -6.94
N GLY A 206 -2.97 -4.90 -5.92
CA GLY A 206 -3.71 -4.10 -4.96
C GLY A 206 -2.82 -3.54 -3.86
N LEU A 207 -3.44 -2.99 -2.83
CA LEU A 207 -2.76 -2.27 -1.76
C LEU A 207 -3.15 -2.87 -0.40
N ASP A 208 -2.20 -3.04 0.52
CA ASP A 208 -2.56 -3.15 1.94
C ASP A 208 -2.80 -1.74 2.54
N CYS A 209 -3.11 -1.67 3.83
CA CYS A 209 -3.38 -0.40 4.50
C CYS A 209 -2.22 0.60 4.40
N SER A 210 -0.99 0.13 4.65
CA SER A 210 0.23 0.94 4.55
C SER A 210 0.62 1.29 3.12
N GLY A 211 0.53 0.34 2.19
CA GLY A 211 0.76 0.60 0.77
C GLY A 211 -0.24 1.60 0.22
N TYR A 212 -1.48 1.57 0.70
CA TYR A 212 -2.50 2.55 0.38
C TYR A 212 -2.14 3.95 0.88
N VAL A 213 -1.88 4.14 2.17
CA VAL A 213 -1.52 5.46 2.70
C VAL A 213 -0.23 5.97 2.07
N GLY A 214 0.76 5.09 1.86
CA GLY A 214 2.00 5.43 1.18
C GLY A 214 1.76 5.89 -0.27
N TRP A 215 0.88 5.21 -1.02
CA TRP A 215 0.50 5.63 -2.37
C TRP A 215 -0.23 6.98 -2.38
N VAL A 216 -1.13 7.21 -1.39
CA VAL A 216 -1.84 8.50 -1.26
C VAL A 216 -0.84 9.63 -1.05
N LEU A 217 0.08 9.49 -0.10
CA LEU A 217 1.11 10.50 0.16
C LEU A 217 2.01 10.71 -1.06
N TYR A 218 2.38 9.63 -1.76
CA TYR A 218 3.16 9.74 -2.99
C TYR A 218 2.47 10.62 -4.02
N ASN A 219 1.21 10.32 -4.31
CA ASN A 219 0.41 11.03 -5.30
C ASN A 219 -0.05 12.42 -4.84
N THR A 220 0.02 12.69 -3.53
CA THR A 220 -0.28 14.01 -2.98
C THR A 220 0.90 14.96 -3.14
N PHE A 221 2.13 14.48 -3.06
CA PHE A 221 3.33 15.35 -2.99
C PHE A 221 4.23 15.30 -4.21
N ASN A 222 4.01 14.37 -5.14
CA ASN A 222 4.88 14.18 -6.31
C ASN A 222 4.09 14.34 -7.62
N SER A 223 4.73 14.91 -8.64
CA SER A 223 4.23 14.93 -10.03
C SER A 223 4.91 13.91 -10.94
N VAL A 224 6.01 13.31 -10.47
CA VAL A 224 6.82 12.35 -11.23
C VAL A 224 6.89 11.01 -10.50
N SER A 225 7.04 9.93 -11.26
CA SER A 225 7.15 8.57 -10.72
C SER A 225 8.60 8.23 -10.35
N GLY A 226 8.80 7.36 -9.36
CA GLY A 226 10.10 6.74 -9.06
C GLY A 226 11.07 7.51 -8.15
N HIS A 227 10.70 8.66 -7.59
CA HIS A 227 11.57 9.45 -6.70
C HIS A 227 11.04 9.44 -5.27
N GLY A 228 11.58 8.55 -4.44
CA GLY A 228 11.14 8.37 -3.05
C GLY A 228 9.97 7.41 -2.89
N ASP A 229 9.55 7.20 -1.64
CA ASP A 229 8.38 6.40 -1.30
C ASP A 229 7.91 6.71 0.14
N TYR A 230 6.65 6.41 0.45
CA TYR A 230 6.09 6.65 1.78
C TYR A 230 5.57 5.35 2.41
N VAL A 231 5.96 4.20 1.86
CA VAL A 231 5.48 2.90 2.31
C VAL A 231 6.33 2.42 3.47
N MET A 232 5.69 2.29 4.63
CA MET A 232 6.31 1.81 5.86
C MET A 232 5.30 1.03 6.70
N LEU A 233 5.75 0.45 7.81
CA LEU A 233 4.84 -0.30 8.68
C LEU A 233 3.71 0.61 9.17
N ALA A 234 2.47 0.15 9.01
CA ALA A 234 1.26 0.91 9.32
C ALA A 234 1.27 1.51 10.73
N GLN A 235 1.78 0.76 11.73
CA GLN A 235 1.88 1.21 13.13
C GLN A 235 2.84 2.39 13.36
N ASN A 236 3.76 2.65 12.42
CA ASN A 236 4.77 3.71 12.56
C ASN A 236 4.35 5.00 11.86
N MET A 237 3.46 4.92 10.86
CA MET A 237 3.15 6.02 9.94
C MET A 237 2.82 7.34 10.65
N ALA A 238 1.84 7.35 11.56
CA ALA A 238 1.46 8.57 12.27
C ALA A 238 2.66 9.22 13.00
N ARG A 239 3.43 8.42 13.74
CA ARG A 239 4.59 8.92 14.48
C ARG A 239 5.70 9.41 13.54
N THR A 240 5.96 8.67 12.47
CA THR A 240 7.02 8.98 11.52
C THR A 240 6.72 10.28 10.78
N PHE A 241 5.50 10.45 10.25
CA PHE A 241 5.13 11.67 9.52
C PHE A 241 5.10 12.91 10.42
N ALA A 242 4.63 12.78 11.67
CA ALA A 242 4.76 13.85 12.65
C ALA A 242 6.24 14.18 12.94
N GLY A 243 7.10 13.15 13.06
CA GLY A 243 8.54 13.32 13.27
C GLY A 243 9.28 13.96 12.08
N TRP A 244 8.68 13.99 10.89
CA TRP A 244 9.19 14.76 9.74
C TRP A 244 8.81 16.25 9.80
N GLY A 245 8.08 16.67 10.84
CA GLY A 245 7.59 18.04 10.98
C GLY A 245 6.32 18.32 10.19
N TRP A 246 5.66 17.32 9.60
CA TRP A 246 4.43 17.51 8.82
C TRP A 246 3.20 17.76 9.70
N GLY A 247 3.32 17.56 11.01
CA GLY A 247 2.27 17.85 11.96
C GLY A 247 2.49 17.20 13.32
N ASN A 248 1.40 17.09 14.09
CA ASN A 248 1.44 16.70 15.49
C ASN A 248 1.02 15.24 15.70
N TYR A 249 1.76 14.54 16.55
CA TYR A 249 1.43 13.18 16.98
C TYR A 249 0.61 13.21 18.28
N SER A 250 -0.47 12.44 18.32
CA SER A 250 -1.25 12.18 19.54
C SER A 250 -1.35 10.66 19.76
N PRO A 251 -0.95 10.13 20.94
CA PRO A 251 -1.11 8.70 21.22
C PRO A 251 -2.59 8.29 21.31
N ALA A 252 -2.87 7.00 21.08
CA ALA A 252 -4.21 6.44 21.26
C ALA A 252 -4.83 6.81 22.61
N GLY A 253 -6.11 7.16 22.61
CA GLY A 253 -6.86 7.56 23.81
C GLY A 253 -6.61 8.99 24.32
N SER A 254 -5.64 9.73 23.79
CA SER A 254 -5.33 11.11 24.25
C SER A 254 -6.17 12.22 23.61
N TYR A 255 -7.14 11.86 22.77
CA TYR A 255 -7.94 12.80 22.00
C TYR A 255 -9.36 12.28 21.79
N SER A 256 -10.29 13.20 21.47
CA SER A 256 -11.70 12.90 21.25
C SER A 256 -12.27 13.50 19.95
N ASP A 257 -11.51 14.33 19.26
CA ASP A 257 -11.90 14.92 17.97
C ASP A 257 -11.23 14.19 16.80
N PHE A 258 -11.91 14.18 15.65
CA PHE A 258 -11.37 13.66 14.39
C PHE A 258 -11.57 14.71 13.32
N ARG A 259 -10.50 15.03 12.61
CA ARG A 259 -10.48 16.07 11.58
C ARG A 259 -10.19 15.45 10.21
N PRO A 260 -10.79 15.99 9.13
CA PRO A 260 -10.46 15.56 7.78
C PRO A 260 -8.94 15.59 7.56
N GLY A 261 -8.41 14.47 7.07
CA GLY A 261 -6.99 14.31 6.80
C GLY A 261 -6.19 13.58 7.88
N ASP A 262 -6.71 13.42 9.10
CA ASP A 262 -5.99 12.71 10.16
C ASP A 262 -5.53 11.31 9.70
N ILE A 263 -4.25 11.00 9.92
CA ILE A 263 -3.67 9.69 9.67
C ILE A 263 -3.66 8.89 10.97
N MET A 264 -4.33 7.74 10.94
CA MET A 264 -4.65 6.97 12.15
C MET A 264 -3.91 5.64 12.11
N SER A 265 -2.98 5.39 13.04
CA SER A 265 -2.12 4.19 13.07
C SER A 265 -2.35 3.32 14.30
N LEU A 266 -2.69 2.04 14.10
CA LEU A 266 -2.92 1.06 15.17
C LEU A 266 -1.64 0.33 15.55
N ARG A 267 -1.37 0.21 16.85
CA ARG A 267 -0.32 -0.67 17.37
C ARG A 267 -0.65 -2.13 17.05
N GLY A 268 0.27 -2.84 16.41
CA GLY A 268 0.04 -4.23 15.95
C GLY A 268 -0.46 -4.34 14.51
N GLY A 269 -0.70 -3.20 13.84
CA GLY A 269 -0.83 -3.12 12.38
C GLY A 269 -2.25 -2.81 11.93
N HIS A 270 -2.48 -1.55 11.56
CA HIS A 270 -3.49 -1.07 10.59
C HIS A 270 -3.30 0.44 10.45
N VAL A 271 -3.69 1.03 9.32
CA VAL A 271 -3.70 2.49 9.14
C VAL A 271 -4.89 2.94 8.29
N TYR A 272 -5.43 4.11 8.58
CA TYR A 272 -6.50 4.73 7.79
C TYR A 272 -6.41 6.26 7.76
N ILE A 273 -7.17 6.88 6.87
CA ILE A 273 -7.30 8.33 6.74
C ILE A 273 -8.73 8.75 7.09
N VAL A 274 -8.90 9.79 7.91
CA VAL A 274 -10.20 10.35 8.27
C VAL A 274 -10.73 11.25 7.15
N LEU A 275 -12.00 11.05 6.78
CA LEU A 275 -12.72 11.97 5.90
C LEU A 275 -13.54 13.00 6.70
N GLY A 276 -13.96 12.68 7.91
CA GLY A 276 -14.55 13.64 8.83
C GLY A 276 -15.36 13.00 9.95
N GLN A 277 -15.70 13.80 10.96
CA GLN A 277 -16.56 13.39 12.07
C GLN A 277 -18.02 13.79 11.82
N CYS A 278 -18.95 12.96 12.27
CA CYS A 278 -20.38 13.22 12.29
C CYS A 278 -20.82 13.77 13.65
N SER A 279 -22.02 14.38 13.73
CA SER A 279 -22.48 15.03 14.97
C SER A 279 -22.78 14.03 16.10
N ASP A 280 -23.06 12.77 15.78
CA ASP A 280 -23.20 11.68 16.76
C ASP A 280 -21.84 11.10 17.25
N GLY A 281 -20.73 11.74 16.87
CA GLY A 281 -19.37 11.36 17.21
C GLY A 281 -18.82 10.17 16.42
N SER A 282 -19.59 9.57 15.51
CA SER A 282 -19.09 8.57 14.56
C SER A 282 -18.23 9.21 13.46
N VAL A 283 -17.35 8.44 12.84
CA VAL A 283 -16.32 8.96 11.91
C VAL A 283 -16.44 8.26 10.56
N VAL A 284 -16.38 9.03 9.49
CA VAL A 284 -16.19 8.51 8.14
C VAL A 284 -14.70 8.49 7.83
N LEU A 285 -14.23 7.37 7.30
CA LEU A 285 -12.84 7.14 6.95
C LEU A 285 -12.70 6.42 5.62
N VAL A 286 -11.52 6.56 5.00
CA VAL A 286 -11.11 5.80 3.82
C VAL A 286 -9.88 4.98 4.16
N HIS A 287 -9.90 3.71 3.78
CA HIS A 287 -8.80 2.80 4.05
C HIS A 287 -8.75 1.62 3.09
N SER A 288 -7.60 0.93 3.04
CA SER A 288 -7.51 -0.43 2.52
C SER A 288 -7.62 -1.43 3.68
N SER A 289 -8.75 -2.12 3.77
CA SER A 289 -8.99 -3.20 4.74
C SER A 289 -9.56 -4.42 4.00
N PRO A 290 -9.73 -5.60 4.63
CA PRO A 290 -10.17 -6.80 3.91
C PRO A 290 -11.35 -6.50 2.97
N LYS A 291 -11.24 -6.97 1.72
CA LYS A 291 -11.95 -6.56 0.49
C LYS A 291 -11.20 -5.48 -0.33
N GLY A 292 -10.86 -4.32 0.21
CA GLY A 292 -10.01 -3.33 -0.48
C GLY A 292 -10.18 -1.89 -0.04
N VAL A 293 -9.87 -0.96 -0.95
CA VAL A 293 -9.92 0.47 -0.70
C VAL A 293 -11.38 0.94 -0.78
N MET A 294 -11.91 1.43 0.34
CA MET A 294 -13.30 1.82 0.45
C MET A 294 -13.53 2.90 1.51
N ILE A 295 -14.63 3.65 1.33
CA ILE A 295 -15.19 4.54 2.34
C ILE A 295 -15.98 3.70 3.34
N THR A 296 -15.74 3.92 4.63
CA THR A 296 -16.46 3.25 5.71
C THR A 296 -16.83 4.24 6.80
N GLY A 297 -17.83 3.90 7.59
CA GLY A 297 -18.24 4.66 8.76
C GLY A 297 -18.09 3.82 10.03
N THR A 298 -17.64 4.45 11.12
CA THR A 298 -17.63 3.78 12.42
C THR A 298 -19.02 3.75 13.02
N VAL A 299 -19.28 2.78 13.90
CA VAL A 299 -20.33 2.91 14.91
C VAL A 299 -20.09 4.14 15.80
N THR A 300 -21.08 4.56 16.58
CA THR A 300 -20.84 5.61 17.59
C THR A 300 -19.89 5.12 18.68
N ARG A 301 -19.36 6.02 19.52
CA ARG A 301 -18.52 5.63 20.68
C ARG A 301 -19.16 4.60 21.61
N ARG A 302 -20.49 4.63 21.73
CA ARG A 302 -21.29 3.67 22.51
C ARG A 302 -21.59 2.37 21.75
N GLY A 303 -21.02 2.16 20.57
CA GLY A 303 -21.22 0.96 19.76
C GLY A 303 -22.51 0.92 18.94
N LYS A 304 -23.25 2.03 18.78
CA LYS A 304 -24.49 2.02 18.00
C LYS A 304 -24.19 1.83 16.51
N LYS A 305 -24.66 0.71 15.94
CA LYS A 305 -24.46 0.34 14.51
C LYS A 305 -25.16 1.27 13.52
N ASN A 306 -26.27 1.88 13.93
CA ASN A 306 -27.07 2.77 13.10
C ASN A 306 -26.56 4.23 13.10
N SER A 307 -25.23 4.41 13.14
CA SER A 307 -24.59 5.73 13.24
C SER A 307 -24.74 6.53 11.94
N GLN A 308 -24.57 7.85 12.05
CA GLN A 308 -24.55 8.75 10.91
C GLN A 308 -23.44 8.37 9.92
N ALA A 309 -22.23 8.08 10.39
CA ALA A 309 -21.11 7.71 9.53
C ALA A 309 -21.37 6.42 8.75
N VAL A 310 -21.92 5.38 9.37
CA VAL A 310 -22.22 4.10 8.67
C VAL A 310 -23.24 4.33 7.55
N LYS A 311 -24.31 5.08 7.83
CA LYS A 311 -25.33 5.44 6.82
C LYS A 311 -24.72 6.25 5.69
N LEU A 312 -23.91 7.25 6.04
CA LEU A 312 -23.30 8.17 5.09
C LEU A 312 -22.34 7.42 4.16
N ALA A 313 -21.41 6.63 4.72
CA ALA A 313 -20.50 5.81 3.94
C ALA A 313 -21.24 4.85 2.99
N ALA A 314 -22.27 4.15 3.49
CA ALA A 314 -23.06 3.24 2.67
C ALA A 314 -23.78 3.96 1.50
N ARG A 315 -24.32 5.16 1.72
CA ARG A 315 -24.96 5.97 0.66
C ARG A 315 -23.96 6.35 -0.43
N TYR A 316 -22.80 6.90 -0.06
CA TYR A 316 -21.77 7.28 -1.03
C TYR A 316 -21.19 6.08 -1.77
N MET A 317 -20.92 4.97 -1.07
CA MET A 317 -20.46 3.74 -1.71
C MET A 317 -21.49 3.18 -2.69
N LYS A 318 -22.79 3.24 -2.36
CA LYS A 318 -23.86 2.80 -3.25
C LYS A 318 -24.01 3.70 -4.49
N LYS A 319 -23.95 5.03 -4.32
CA LYS A 319 -24.16 6.02 -5.39
C LYS A 319 -22.97 6.10 -6.35
N TYR A 320 -21.78 6.33 -5.81
CA TYR A 320 -20.58 6.62 -6.61
C TYR A 320 -19.76 5.37 -6.97
N PHE A 321 -19.91 4.28 -6.20
CA PHE A 321 -19.17 3.03 -6.42
C PHE A 321 -20.09 1.79 -6.50
N PRO A 322 -21.18 1.81 -7.31
CA PRO A 322 -22.23 0.79 -7.27
C PRO A 322 -21.74 -0.62 -7.62
N ARG A 323 -20.74 -0.74 -8.51
CA ARG A 323 -20.13 -2.04 -8.86
C ARG A 323 -19.43 -2.68 -7.67
N TRP A 324 -18.73 -1.86 -6.87
CA TRP A 324 -18.09 -2.31 -5.64
C TRP A 324 -19.14 -2.67 -4.61
N TYR A 325 -20.09 -1.76 -4.35
CA TYR A 325 -21.12 -1.93 -3.33
C TYR A 325 -21.96 -3.19 -3.53
N ARG A 326 -22.30 -3.55 -4.78
CA ARG A 326 -22.97 -4.81 -5.09
C ARG A 326 -22.16 -6.05 -4.67
N LYS A 327 -20.83 -5.99 -4.77
CA LYS A 327 -19.96 -7.11 -4.35
C LYS A 327 -19.71 -7.11 -2.85
N PHE A 328 -19.45 -5.94 -2.28
CA PHE A 328 -19.00 -5.73 -0.90
C PHE A 328 -19.81 -4.58 -0.25
N PRO A 329 -21.02 -4.85 0.26
CA PRO A 329 -21.92 -3.81 0.77
C PRO A 329 -21.58 -3.32 2.18
N ASP A 330 -20.85 -4.12 2.98
CA ASP A 330 -20.50 -3.75 4.36
C ASP A 330 -19.55 -2.54 4.36
N SER A 331 -20.04 -1.42 4.88
CA SER A 331 -19.30 -0.17 5.02
C SER A 331 -19.14 0.25 6.49
N SER A 332 -19.20 -0.70 7.43
CA SER A 332 -19.22 -0.43 8.87
C SER A 332 -17.90 -0.78 9.57
N ARG A 333 -17.52 0.00 10.60
CA ARG A 333 -16.33 -0.27 11.44
C ARG A 333 -16.65 -0.14 12.92
N GLY A 334 -15.99 -0.95 13.73
CA GLY A 334 -16.24 -1.04 15.17
C GLY A 334 -15.70 0.15 15.98
N THR A 335 -15.97 0.15 17.27
CA THR A 335 -15.53 1.20 18.22
C THR A 335 -14.02 1.32 18.32
N SER A 336 -13.26 0.24 18.07
CA SER A 336 -11.79 0.25 18.10
C SER A 336 -11.18 1.30 17.15
N TYR A 337 -11.87 1.62 16.05
CA TYR A 337 -11.44 2.67 15.13
C TYR A 337 -11.47 4.06 15.77
N LEU A 338 -12.21 4.25 16.86
CA LEU A 338 -12.33 5.52 17.58
C LEU A 338 -11.38 5.63 18.78
N THR A 339 -10.81 4.53 19.26
CA THR A 339 -10.10 4.49 20.55
C THR A 339 -8.66 4.01 20.46
N ASP A 340 -8.36 3.06 19.56
CA ASP A 340 -7.13 2.26 19.67
C ASP A 340 -5.98 2.77 18.80
N TYR A 341 -6.23 3.81 18.00
CA TYR A 341 -5.28 4.32 17.01
C TYR A 341 -4.54 5.52 17.59
N SER A 342 -3.24 5.64 17.31
CA SER A 342 -2.57 6.93 17.43
C SER A 342 -2.89 7.80 16.22
N ARG A 343 -2.90 9.11 16.40
CA ARG A 343 -3.23 10.08 15.36
C ARG A 343 -2.01 10.89 14.97
N MET A 344 -1.86 11.15 13.69
CA MET A 344 -1.12 12.29 13.18
C MET A 344 -2.10 13.29 12.59
N ARG A 345 -1.95 14.54 13.00
CA ARG A 345 -2.71 15.67 12.50
C ARG A 345 -1.79 16.62 11.77
N TRP A 346 -2.18 17.00 10.57
CA TRP A 346 -1.41 17.94 9.73
C TRP A 346 -1.25 19.30 10.41
N THR A 347 -0.07 19.88 10.27
CA THR A 347 0.06 21.34 10.29
C THR A 347 -0.43 21.84 8.95
N LEU A 348 -1.31 22.85 8.93
CA LEU A 348 -1.93 23.37 7.69
C LEU A 348 -1.53 24.84 7.40
N ASN A 349 -0.83 25.48 8.34
CA ASN A 349 -0.47 26.89 8.26
C ASN A 349 1.05 27.08 8.34
N GLY A 350 1.53 28.14 7.70
CA GLY A 350 2.93 28.57 7.73
C GLY A 350 3.78 28.05 6.58
N ASN A 351 4.89 28.75 6.30
CA ASN A 351 5.69 28.60 5.08
C ASN A 351 6.42 27.24 4.96
N ARG A 352 6.54 26.50 6.06
CA ARG A 352 7.17 25.15 6.09
C ARG A 352 6.14 24.02 6.06
N SER A 353 4.86 24.34 6.00
CA SER A 353 3.81 23.34 5.93
C SER A 353 3.76 22.70 4.54
N VAL A 354 3.78 21.37 4.48
CA VAL A 354 3.65 20.61 3.23
C VAL A 354 2.20 20.54 2.72
N LEU A 355 1.23 20.84 3.60
CA LEU A 355 -0.18 20.99 3.25
C LEU A 355 -0.72 22.36 3.65
N SER A 356 -1.61 22.92 2.83
CA SER A 356 -2.46 24.06 3.17
C SER A 356 -3.94 23.69 3.15
N ASP A 357 -4.81 24.53 3.71
CA ASP A 357 -6.27 24.29 3.70
C ASP A 357 -7.06 25.54 3.28
N PRO A 358 -6.91 26.01 2.02
CA PRO A 358 -7.59 27.21 1.54
C PRO A 358 -9.12 27.06 1.47
N ASP A 359 -9.60 25.82 1.35
CA ASP A 359 -11.02 25.48 1.28
C ASP A 359 -11.65 25.27 2.68
N GLY A 360 -10.87 25.33 3.77
CA GLY A 360 -11.34 25.17 5.14
C GLY A 360 -11.90 23.76 5.47
N LEU A 361 -11.39 22.71 4.82
CA LEU A 361 -11.86 21.33 5.03
C LEU A 361 -11.63 20.87 6.47
N GLU A 362 -10.60 21.36 7.17
CA GLU A 362 -10.32 20.94 8.55
C GLU A 362 -11.51 21.19 9.48
N GLY A 363 -12.28 22.27 9.23
CA GLY A 363 -13.46 22.64 9.99
C GLY A 363 -14.77 21.94 9.55
N MET A 364 -14.73 21.16 8.45
CA MET A 364 -15.93 20.54 7.89
C MET A 364 -16.28 19.21 8.57
N ASN A 365 -17.58 18.93 8.69
CA ASN A 365 -18.06 17.61 9.07
C ASN A 365 -17.99 16.61 7.90
N ALA A 366 -18.17 15.32 8.21
CA ALA A 366 -18.05 14.25 7.21
C ALA A 366 -18.96 14.42 5.97
N SER A 367 -20.16 14.96 6.13
CA SER A 367 -21.10 15.15 5.02
C SER A 367 -20.68 16.31 4.12
N GLN A 368 -20.19 17.40 4.71
CA GLN A 368 -19.66 18.55 3.96
C GLN A 368 -18.43 18.13 3.15
N VAL A 369 -17.48 17.42 3.77
CA VAL A 369 -16.28 16.93 3.07
C VAL A 369 -16.65 16.02 1.90
N LEU A 370 -17.48 15.00 2.13
CA LEU A 370 -17.87 14.09 1.04
C LEU A 370 -18.63 14.82 -0.07
N SER A 371 -19.49 15.78 0.26
CA SER A 371 -20.23 16.56 -0.73
C SER A 371 -19.32 17.44 -1.57
N LEU A 372 -18.28 18.03 -0.95
CA LEU A 372 -17.30 18.83 -1.65
C LEU A 372 -16.44 17.99 -2.61
N LEU A 373 -16.04 16.78 -2.17
CA LEU A 373 -15.09 15.94 -2.91
C LEU A 373 -15.74 15.05 -3.97
N LEU A 374 -16.98 14.59 -3.77
CA LEU A 374 -17.66 13.64 -4.66
C LEU A 374 -18.99 14.17 -5.21
N GLY A 375 -19.53 15.26 -4.65
CA GLY A 375 -20.90 15.72 -4.88
C GLY A 375 -21.88 15.20 -3.83
N PRO A 376 -23.13 15.72 -3.80
CA PRO A 376 -24.11 15.39 -2.77
C PRO A 376 -24.47 13.90 -2.74
N ALA A 377 -24.94 13.39 -1.59
CA ALA A 377 -25.21 11.96 -1.35
C ALA A 377 -26.35 11.35 -2.19
#